data_AF-C4VA67-F1
#
_entry.id   AF-C4VA67-F1
#
_cell.length_a   1.000
_cell.length_b   1.000
_cell.length_c   1.000
_cell.angle_alpha   90.00
_cell.angle_beta   90.00
_cell.angle_gamma   90.00
#
_symmetry.space_group_name_H-M   'P 1'
#
loop_
_entity.id
_entity.type
_entity.pdbx_description
1 polymer ?
#
loop_
_entity_poly.entity_id
_entity_poly.type
_entity_poly.pdbx_seq_one_letter_code
_entity_poly.pdbx_strand_id
1 'polypeptide(L)'
;MNSNIKKSEMPIEHLRSLKNTKYSTIGCFKYAPMSIHTLLRTIPMPWEDKKICKILYHINGNISFILDKPKISKYDFMKNWEDFNKQIKKYKETNPYYKIFTFPIHGDEEEIFYQGNYLDDFIKSFNKNNDNEKVRIIKKQKFNFYDISLYKNTFPFNLHNLEKNRIKNLKKLKCHKSPTDILKHLKNTRFFQITNIEWLEAAIIILNQGHKMLSEILRRKKLYFMCLDKNFNLKPVRPLKTKERKKSRVGTSFHLTRELYKLIKYIVDIFLSVSNKYELCLNLHNLFTKIGTITGIYRYKYKVMTQIKICKDIERVLKYYDDYSWSEIWRRYVFMTRGYNSLLKKYISNLTERIINGREYHEKKVTKQRIESSYDINIKNNMINEMEGKYTKNQIKMILRHFNEAWRYWKADHIYKFMNIEEEYNNLIISNINDIIKNILILKVNGTLNKP
;
A
#
# COMPACT_ATOMS: atom_id res chain seq x y z
N MET A 1 -35.44 -9.11 14.27
CA MET A 1 -35.47 -10.20 13.27
C MET A 1 -34.38 -11.20 13.59
N ASN A 2 -34.78 -12.39 14.03
CA ASN A 2 -33.92 -13.49 14.47
C ASN A 2 -32.85 -13.81 13.42
N SER A 3 -31.57 -13.76 13.78
CA SER A 3 -30.48 -14.22 12.90
C SER A 3 -29.48 -15.10 13.64
N ASN A 4 -30.01 -16.08 14.37
CA ASN A 4 -29.25 -17.28 14.76
C ASN A 4 -29.29 -18.37 13.67
N ILE A 5 -29.62 -18.01 12.42
CA ILE A 5 -29.44 -18.91 11.28
C ILE A 5 -27.94 -18.93 10.95
N LYS A 6 -27.25 -19.98 11.41
CA LYS A 6 -25.89 -20.28 10.96
C LYS A 6 -25.97 -20.56 9.47
N LYS A 7 -25.28 -19.75 8.65
CA LYS A 7 -25.13 -20.05 7.22
C LYS A 7 -24.54 -21.44 7.03
N SER A 8 -25.20 -22.24 6.18
CA SER A 8 -24.69 -23.51 5.70
C SER A 8 -23.44 -23.30 4.85
N GLU A 9 -22.59 -24.32 4.82
CA GLU A 9 -21.46 -24.38 3.92
C GLU A 9 -21.97 -24.78 2.52
N MET A 10 -21.56 -24.02 1.51
CA MET A 10 -21.89 -24.29 0.11
C MET A 10 -20.87 -25.29 -0.49
N PRO A 11 -21.24 -26.01 -1.56
CA PRO A 11 -20.31 -26.83 -2.32
C PRO A 11 -19.22 -25.98 -2.98
N ILE A 12 -18.00 -26.50 -3.08
CA ILE A 12 -16.85 -25.76 -3.65
C ILE A 12 -17.04 -25.47 -5.14
N GLU A 13 -17.76 -26.33 -5.85
CA GLU A 13 -18.12 -26.22 -7.26
C GLU A 13 -18.92 -24.93 -7.51
N HIS A 14 -19.74 -24.53 -6.54
CA HIS A 14 -20.47 -23.27 -6.63
C HIS A 14 -19.51 -22.08 -6.71
N LEU A 15 -18.39 -22.07 -5.97
CA LEU A 15 -17.41 -20.98 -6.05
C LEU A 15 -16.64 -21.03 -7.38
N ARG A 16 -16.28 -22.23 -7.84
CA ARG A 16 -15.54 -22.44 -9.10
C ARG A 16 -16.35 -22.03 -10.33
N SER A 17 -17.67 -22.21 -10.31
CA SER A 17 -18.54 -21.86 -11.44
C SER A 17 -18.78 -20.35 -11.60
N LEU A 18 -18.48 -19.54 -10.58
CA LEU A 18 -18.81 -18.10 -10.60
C LEU A 18 -18.04 -17.35 -11.68
N LYS A 19 -18.80 -16.77 -12.61
CA LYS A 19 -18.29 -15.78 -13.57
C LYS A 19 -18.42 -14.38 -12.97
N ASN A 20 -17.29 -13.68 -12.83
CA ASN A 20 -17.27 -12.33 -12.26
C ASN A 20 -18.05 -11.34 -13.12
N THR A 21 -18.95 -10.58 -12.50
CA THR A 21 -19.73 -9.53 -13.17
C THR A 21 -19.06 -8.16 -13.08
N LYS A 22 -19.14 -7.36 -14.15
CA LYS A 22 -18.38 -6.10 -14.31
C LYS A 22 -18.75 -4.98 -13.30
N TYR A 23 -19.99 -4.97 -12.79
CA TYR A 23 -20.51 -3.81 -12.05
C TYR A 23 -20.14 -3.82 -10.55
N SER A 24 -19.98 -4.99 -9.94
CA SER A 24 -19.75 -5.12 -8.50
C SER A 24 -18.28 -5.09 -8.07
N THR A 25 -17.33 -5.09 -9.00
CA THR A 25 -15.89 -5.20 -8.72
C THR A 25 -15.28 -3.96 -8.04
N ILE A 26 -15.70 -2.76 -8.44
CA ILE A 26 -15.10 -1.50 -7.96
C ILE A 26 -15.43 -1.27 -6.49
N GLY A 27 -16.69 -1.49 -6.08
CA GLY A 27 -17.12 -1.34 -4.69
C GLY A 27 -16.45 -2.36 -3.76
N CYS A 28 -16.14 -3.56 -4.27
CA CYS A 28 -15.40 -4.59 -3.53
C CYS A 28 -13.92 -4.24 -3.32
N PHE A 29 -13.32 -3.42 -4.19
CA PHE A 29 -11.90 -3.09 -4.13
C PHE A 29 -11.48 -2.46 -2.78
N LYS A 30 -12.38 -1.77 -2.08
CA LYS A 30 -12.11 -1.22 -0.74
C LYS A 30 -11.78 -2.28 0.31
N TYR A 31 -12.15 -3.53 0.07
CA TYR A 31 -11.85 -4.67 0.94
C TYR A 31 -10.66 -5.52 0.45
N ALA A 32 -10.05 -5.20 -0.69
CA ALA A 32 -8.86 -5.89 -1.20
C ALA A 32 -7.72 -6.00 -0.16
N PRO A 33 -7.38 -4.94 0.62
CA PRO A 33 -6.35 -5.04 1.64
C PRO A 33 -6.65 -6.05 2.75
N MET A 34 -7.94 -6.22 3.10
CA MET A 34 -8.37 -7.21 4.08
C MET A 34 -8.20 -8.63 3.53
N SER A 35 -8.60 -8.85 2.28
CA SER A 35 -8.43 -10.15 1.59
C SER A 35 -6.96 -10.56 1.55
N ILE A 36 -6.08 -9.65 1.11
CA ILE A 36 -4.62 -9.85 1.11
C ILE A 36 -4.11 -10.16 2.52
N HIS A 37 -4.55 -9.41 3.53
CA HIS A 37 -4.11 -9.65 4.91
C HIS A 37 -4.54 -11.03 5.43
N THR A 38 -5.79 -11.44 5.17
CA THR A 38 -6.27 -12.78 5.58
C THR A 38 -5.51 -13.90 4.90
N LEU A 39 -5.13 -13.71 3.63
CA LEU A 39 -4.34 -14.67 2.87
C LEU A 39 -2.91 -14.77 3.37
N LEU A 40 -2.23 -13.63 3.54
CA LEU A 40 -0.86 -13.59 4.07
C LEU A 40 -0.78 -14.18 5.49
N ARG A 41 -1.81 -13.98 6.33
CA ARG A 41 -1.87 -14.53 7.69
C ARG A 41 -2.04 -16.05 7.73
N THR A 42 -2.59 -16.66 6.68
CA THR A 42 -3.00 -18.07 6.69
C THR A 42 -2.11 -18.98 5.86
N ILE A 43 -0.96 -18.48 5.39
CA ILE A 43 0.05 -19.25 4.67
C ILE A 43 0.28 -20.61 5.37
N PRO A 44 0.25 -21.73 4.62
CA PRO A 44 0.55 -23.05 5.14
C PRO A 44 1.96 -23.09 5.76
N MET A 45 2.06 -23.68 6.94
CA MET A 45 3.37 -23.89 7.56
C MET A 45 4.09 -25.05 6.86
N PRO A 46 5.43 -25.13 6.91
CA PRO A 46 6.17 -26.12 6.13
C PRO A 46 5.88 -27.59 6.47
N TRP A 47 5.35 -27.85 7.67
CA TRP A 47 4.93 -29.18 8.12
C TRP A 47 3.45 -29.50 7.78
N GLU A 48 2.71 -28.56 7.19
CA GLU A 48 1.35 -28.76 6.69
C GLU A 48 1.42 -29.13 5.20
N ASP A 49 0.93 -30.33 4.82
CA ASP A 49 0.88 -30.78 3.42
C ASP A 49 -0.13 -29.99 2.59
N LYS A 50 -1.41 -30.11 2.96
CA LYS A 50 -2.52 -29.37 2.36
C LYS A 50 -3.28 -28.67 3.48
N LYS A 51 -3.55 -27.38 3.29
CA LYS A 51 -4.30 -26.57 4.28
C LYS A 51 -5.67 -26.24 3.73
N ILE A 52 -6.70 -26.86 4.30
CA ILE A 52 -8.09 -26.52 4.00
C ILE A 52 -8.49 -25.31 4.84
N CYS A 53 -8.95 -24.26 4.18
CA CYS A 53 -9.36 -23.00 4.78
C CYS A 53 -10.86 -22.74 4.57
N LYS A 54 -11.51 -22.13 5.56
CA LYS A 54 -12.86 -21.57 5.40
C LYS A 54 -12.78 -20.24 4.66
N ILE A 55 -13.40 -20.17 3.48
CA ILE A 55 -13.45 -18.96 2.66
C ILE A 55 -14.85 -18.34 2.67
N LEU A 56 -14.92 -17.03 2.88
CA LEU A 56 -16.10 -16.21 2.73
C LEU A 56 -16.02 -15.49 1.39
N TYR A 57 -16.89 -15.83 0.43
CA TYR A 57 -16.88 -15.27 -0.92
C TYR A 57 -18.17 -14.52 -1.22
N HIS A 58 -18.08 -13.49 -2.05
CA HIS A 58 -19.26 -12.79 -2.58
C HIS A 58 -19.96 -13.65 -3.64
N ILE A 59 -21.30 -13.66 -3.68
CA ILE A 59 -22.08 -14.49 -4.63
C ILE A 59 -21.67 -14.28 -6.09
N ASN A 60 -21.25 -13.08 -6.49
CA ASN A 60 -20.77 -12.82 -7.85
C ASN A 60 -19.27 -13.12 -8.08
N GLY A 61 -18.55 -13.68 -7.10
CA GLY A 61 -17.13 -14.03 -7.24
C GLY A 61 -16.14 -12.85 -7.23
N ASN A 62 -16.57 -11.64 -6.86
CA ASN A 62 -15.70 -10.44 -6.96
C ASN A 62 -14.62 -10.36 -5.88
N ILE A 63 -14.89 -10.87 -4.69
CA ILE A 63 -13.98 -10.79 -3.54
C ILE A 63 -14.20 -11.99 -2.63
N SER A 64 -13.09 -12.54 -2.14
CA SER A 64 -13.06 -13.64 -1.19
C SER A 64 -12.14 -13.32 0.00
N PHE A 65 -12.48 -13.84 1.18
CA PHE A 65 -11.73 -13.66 2.42
C PHE A 65 -11.53 -15.01 3.10
N ILE A 66 -10.36 -15.24 3.68
CA ILE A 66 -10.14 -16.43 4.52
C ILE A 66 -10.57 -16.08 5.96
N LEU A 67 -11.53 -16.84 6.50
CA LEU A 67 -12.08 -16.62 7.84
C LEU A 67 -11.15 -17.15 8.94
N ASP A 68 -10.32 -18.13 8.63
CA ASP A 68 -9.53 -18.84 9.63
C ASP A 68 -8.50 -17.94 10.31
N LYS A 69 -8.40 -18.13 11.63
CA LYS A 69 -7.43 -17.50 12.51
C LYS A 69 -6.54 -18.63 13.03
N PRO A 70 -5.30 -18.80 12.53
CA PRO A 70 -4.44 -19.89 12.97
C PRO A 70 -4.16 -19.73 14.47
N LYS A 71 -4.46 -20.77 15.25
CA LYS A 71 -4.18 -20.85 16.67
C LYS A 71 -3.26 -22.05 16.89
N ILE A 72 -2.09 -21.78 17.44
CA ILE A 72 -1.12 -22.81 17.82
C ILE A 72 -0.51 -22.41 19.15
N SER A 73 -0.22 -23.40 20.00
CA SER A 73 0.50 -23.15 21.25
C SER A 73 1.88 -22.57 20.92
N LYS A 74 2.35 -21.66 21.77
CA LYS A 74 3.71 -21.09 21.62
C LYS A 74 4.76 -22.20 21.66
N TYR A 75 4.60 -23.16 22.57
CA TYR A 75 5.55 -24.26 22.74
C TYR A 75 5.60 -25.14 21.50
N ASP A 76 4.44 -25.65 21.03
CA ASP A 76 4.37 -26.50 19.85
C ASP A 76 4.88 -25.80 18.60
N PHE A 77 4.56 -24.52 18.43
CA PHE A 77 5.05 -23.74 17.29
C PHE A 77 6.58 -23.63 17.28
N MET A 78 7.19 -23.36 18.44
CA MET A 78 8.65 -23.29 18.56
C MET A 78 9.29 -24.66 18.31
N LYS A 79 8.74 -25.72 18.91
CA LYS A 79 9.22 -27.09 18.73
C LYS A 79 9.16 -27.54 17.27
N ASN A 80 8.02 -27.30 16.60
CA ASN A 80 7.86 -27.65 15.18
C ASN A 80 8.88 -26.94 14.28
N TRP A 81 9.17 -25.66 14.54
CA TRP A 81 10.21 -24.93 13.81
C TRP A 81 11.62 -25.47 14.11
N GLU A 82 11.91 -25.81 15.36
CA GLU A 82 13.20 -26.39 15.75
C GLU A 82 13.43 -27.74 15.03
N ASP A 83 12.43 -28.62 15.06
CA ASP A 83 12.48 -29.93 14.42
C ASP A 83 12.58 -29.79 12.89
N PHE A 84 11.81 -28.88 12.30
CA PHE A 84 11.87 -28.62 10.86
C PHE A 84 13.22 -28.03 10.43
N ASN A 85 13.81 -27.14 11.23
CA ASN A 85 15.15 -26.61 10.96
C ASN A 85 16.23 -27.69 11.00
N LYS A 86 16.17 -28.65 11.94
CA LYS A 86 17.07 -29.81 11.96
C LYS A 86 16.95 -30.60 10.67
N GLN A 87 15.74 -30.79 10.15
CA GLN A 87 15.51 -31.46 8.86
C GLN A 87 16.07 -30.66 7.67
N ILE A 88 15.88 -29.35 7.62
CA ILE A 88 16.44 -28.49 6.55
C ILE A 88 17.97 -28.58 6.54
N LYS A 89 18.61 -28.58 7.72
CA LYS A 89 20.08 -28.70 7.82
C LYS A 89 20.58 -30.01 7.22
N LYS A 90 19.95 -31.13 7.59
CA LYS A 90 20.21 -32.45 6.99
C LYS A 90 19.95 -32.46 5.48
N TYR A 91 18.88 -31.83 5.02
CA TYR A 91 18.57 -31.70 3.59
C TYR A 91 19.66 -30.94 2.83
N LYS A 92 20.21 -29.87 3.41
CA LYS A 92 21.31 -29.08 2.80
C LYS A 92 22.67 -29.79 2.84
N GLU A 93 22.87 -30.70 3.78
CA GLU A 93 24.06 -31.56 3.82
C GLU A 93 24.00 -32.64 2.75
N THR A 94 22.84 -33.26 2.60
CA THR A 94 22.60 -34.32 1.59
C THR A 94 22.51 -33.76 0.18
N ASN A 95 21.90 -32.57 0.00
CA ASN A 95 21.73 -31.93 -1.30
C ASN A 95 22.58 -30.64 -1.38
N PRO A 96 23.82 -30.72 -1.89
CA PRO A 96 24.69 -29.55 -2.03
C PRO A 96 24.22 -28.57 -3.11
N TYR A 97 23.33 -29.01 -3.99
CA TYR A 97 22.69 -28.22 -5.03
C TYR A 97 21.18 -28.20 -4.76
N TYR A 98 20.63 -27.01 -4.54
CA TYR A 98 19.19 -26.82 -4.37
C TYR A 98 18.74 -25.57 -5.14
N LYS A 99 17.49 -25.58 -5.58
CA LYS A 99 16.94 -24.51 -6.43
C LYS A 99 16.53 -23.31 -5.59
N ILE A 100 17.11 -22.14 -5.87
CA ILE A 100 16.60 -20.85 -5.38
C ILE A 100 16.10 -20.04 -6.57
N PHE A 101 14.82 -19.68 -6.54
CA PHE A 101 14.21 -18.90 -7.63
C PHE A 101 14.68 -17.45 -7.63
N THR A 102 14.76 -16.92 -8.84
CA THR A 102 14.78 -15.48 -9.07
C THR A 102 13.39 -15.00 -9.48
N PHE A 103 13.05 -13.77 -9.10
CA PHE A 103 11.73 -13.22 -9.38
C PHE A 103 11.78 -12.24 -10.57
N PRO A 104 10.76 -12.24 -11.44
CA PRO A 104 9.59 -13.14 -11.46
C PRO A 104 9.96 -14.59 -11.85
N ILE A 105 9.26 -15.56 -11.26
CA ILE A 105 9.48 -17.00 -11.52
C ILE A 105 8.94 -17.37 -12.90
N HIS A 106 7.73 -16.90 -13.19
CA HIS A 106 6.96 -17.13 -14.42
C HIS A 106 7.00 -15.92 -15.35
N GLY A 107 6.81 -16.16 -16.64
CA GLY A 107 6.69 -15.13 -17.67
C GLY A 107 5.56 -14.11 -17.37
N ASP A 108 5.62 -12.94 -18.00
CA ASP A 108 4.63 -11.87 -17.77
C ASP A 108 3.25 -12.17 -18.39
N GLU A 109 3.23 -13.05 -19.40
CA GLU A 109 2.04 -13.50 -20.13
C GLU A 109 1.52 -14.87 -19.65
N GLU A 110 2.30 -15.59 -18.83
CA GLU A 110 1.93 -16.91 -18.33
C GLU A 110 0.70 -16.82 -17.43
N GLU A 111 -0.35 -17.46 -17.91
CA GLU A 111 -1.67 -17.45 -17.33
C GLU A 111 -1.77 -18.50 -16.22
N ILE A 112 -1.74 -18.06 -14.95
CA ILE A 112 -2.09 -18.92 -13.81
C ILE A 112 -3.62 -18.93 -13.64
N PHE A 113 -4.35 -19.39 -14.66
CA PHE A 113 -5.81 -19.56 -14.54
C PHE A 113 -6.17 -21.00 -14.21
N TYR A 114 -6.43 -21.23 -12.93
CA TYR A 114 -7.19 -22.37 -12.50
C TYR A 114 -8.66 -22.19 -12.89
N GLN A 115 -9.12 -22.90 -13.92
CA GLN A 115 -10.54 -23.10 -14.28
C GLN A 115 -10.89 -24.60 -14.37
N GLY A 116 -10.07 -25.48 -13.77
CA GLY A 116 -10.28 -26.92 -13.77
C GLY A 116 -11.02 -27.44 -12.53
N ASN A 117 -11.41 -28.71 -12.58
CA ASN A 117 -12.04 -29.41 -11.46
C ASN A 117 -11.02 -29.91 -10.42
N TYR A 118 -9.74 -30.05 -10.78
CA TYR A 118 -8.70 -30.62 -9.92
C TYR A 118 -7.41 -29.77 -9.90
N LEU A 119 -7.05 -29.27 -8.71
CA LEU A 119 -5.85 -28.44 -8.48
C LEU A 119 -4.57 -29.20 -8.82
N ASP A 120 -4.56 -30.50 -8.55
CA ASP A 120 -3.44 -31.38 -8.80
C ASP A 120 -3.17 -31.54 -10.31
N ASP A 121 -4.19 -31.53 -11.17
CA ASP A 121 -4.03 -31.58 -12.62
C ASP A 121 -3.51 -30.25 -13.18
N PHE A 122 -3.96 -29.13 -12.62
CA PHE A 122 -3.41 -27.82 -12.94
C PHE A 122 -1.93 -27.76 -12.57
N ILE A 123 -1.53 -28.18 -11.37
CA ILE A 123 -0.13 -28.22 -10.93
C ILE A 123 0.71 -29.10 -11.86
N LYS A 124 0.22 -30.28 -12.25
CA LYS A 124 0.90 -31.17 -13.20
C LYS A 124 1.07 -30.51 -14.58
N SER A 125 0.02 -29.88 -15.12
CA SER A 125 0.08 -29.18 -16.41
C SER A 125 1.00 -27.96 -16.37
N PHE A 126 0.96 -27.22 -15.26
CA PHE A 126 1.78 -26.04 -15.02
C PHE A 126 3.26 -26.40 -14.98
N ASN A 127 3.62 -27.46 -14.24
CA ASN A 127 5.00 -27.93 -14.14
C ASN A 127 5.52 -28.55 -15.45
N LYS A 128 4.64 -29.11 -16.29
CA LYS A 128 5.03 -29.69 -17.59
C LYS A 128 5.35 -28.63 -18.66
N ASN A 129 4.85 -27.41 -18.51
CA ASN A 129 5.08 -26.29 -19.43
C ASN A 129 6.27 -25.39 -19.01
N ASN A 130 6.82 -25.59 -17.81
CA ASN A 130 7.84 -24.73 -17.20
C ASN A 130 9.28 -25.21 -17.47
N ASP A 131 9.69 -25.27 -18.74
CA ASP A 131 11.11 -25.49 -19.09
C ASP A 131 11.97 -24.21 -18.93
N ASN A 132 11.34 -23.05 -18.68
CA ASN A 132 11.96 -21.71 -18.64
C ASN A 132 12.00 -21.08 -17.24
N GLU A 133 12.02 -21.86 -16.16
CA GLU A 133 12.13 -21.30 -14.81
C GLU A 133 13.48 -20.58 -14.61
N LYS A 134 13.45 -19.31 -14.19
CA LYS A 134 14.67 -18.57 -13.84
C LYS A 134 15.21 -19.00 -12.48
N VAL A 135 15.88 -20.14 -12.46
CA VAL A 135 16.48 -20.74 -11.26
C VAL A 135 17.95 -20.35 -11.15
N ARG A 136 18.38 -19.96 -9.94
CA ARG A 136 19.80 -19.98 -9.58
C ARG A 136 20.08 -21.27 -8.84
N ILE A 137 20.92 -22.12 -9.44
CA ILE A 137 21.48 -23.29 -8.76
C ILE A 137 22.57 -22.77 -7.83
N ILE A 138 22.32 -22.83 -6.52
CA ILE A 138 23.30 -22.39 -5.52
C ILE A 138 24.02 -23.63 -4.99
N LYS A 139 25.34 -23.69 -5.18
CA LYS A 139 26.20 -24.66 -4.49
C LYS A 139 26.37 -24.19 -3.05
N LYS A 140 26.24 -25.09 -2.07
CA LYS A 140 26.51 -24.79 -0.65
C LYS A 140 27.85 -24.05 -0.52
N GLN A 141 27.82 -22.75 -0.25
CA GLN A 141 29.02 -21.98 0.05
C GLN A 141 29.52 -22.42 1.43
N LYS A 142 30.75 -22.92 1.50
CA LYS A 142 31.47 -23.01 2.78
C LYS A 142 31.61 -21.57 3.29
N PHE A 143 31.23 -21.31 4.55
CA PHE A 143 31.40 -19.99 5.15
C PHE A 143 32.87 -19.58 5.04
N ASN A 144 33.17 -18.47 4.35
CA ASN A 144 34.52 -17.95 4.26
C ASN A 144 34.92 -17.30 5.59
N PHE A 145 36.19 -17.40 5.97
CA PHE A 145 36.72 -16.84 7.22
C PHE A 145 36.45 -15.32 7.36
N TYR A 146 36.40 -14.60 6.24
CA TYR A 146 36.06 -13.16 6.15
C TYR A 146 34.59 -12.85 6.46
N ASP A 147 33.66 -13.76 6.18
CA ASP A 147 32.26 -13.57 6.52
C ASP A 147 32.08 -13.59 8.05
N ILE A 148 32.79 -14.49 8.73
CA ILE A 148 32.71 -14.70 10.19
C ILE A 148 33.14 -13.43 10.96
N SER A 149 34.17 -12.72 10.50
CA SER A 149 34.65 -11.48 11.15
C SER A 149 33.67 -10.31 10.97
N LEU A 150 33.05 -10.17 9.79
CA LEU A 150 31.98 -9.21 9.52
C LEU A 150 30.71 -9.49 10.36
N TYR A 151 30.36 -10.77 10.54
CA TYR A 151 29.23 -11.16 11.39
C TYR A 151 29.49 -10.83 12.86
N LYS A 152 30.70 -11.07 13.39
CA LYS A 152 31.04 -10.75 14.78
C LYS A 152 30.88 -9.26 15.14
N ASN A 153 31.20 -8.35 14.22
CA ASN A 153 31.11 -6.91 14.49
C ASN A 153 29.70 -6.34 14.25
N THR A 154 28.91 -6.93 13.36
CA THR A 154 27.56 -6.44 13.02
C THR A 154 26.45 -7.08 13.87
N PHE A 155 26.66 -8.28 14.39
CA PHE A 155 25.67 -9.02 15.17
C PHE A 155 25.22 -8.30 16.46
N PRO A 156 26.13 -7.76 17.32
CA PRO A 156 25.73 -7.03 18.52
C PRO A 156 24.89 -5.80 18.20
N PHE A 157 25.24 -5.07 17.13
CA PHE A 157 24.51 -3.88 16.68
C PHE A 157 23.09 -4.22 16.19
N ASN A 158 22.93 -5.31 15.43
CA ASN A 158 21.62 -5.75 14.95
C ASN A 158 20.73 -6.18 16.13
N LEU A 159 21.28 -6.93 17.08
CA LEU A 159 20.57 -7.35 18.28
C LEU A 159 20.11 -6.14 19.11
N HIS A 160 21.01 -5.17 19.32
CA HIS A 160 20.68 -3.91 19.99
C HIS A 160 19.52 -3.15 19.31
N ASN A 161 19.52 -3.08 17.97
CA ASN A 161 18.42 -2.43 17.23
C ASN A 161 17.07 -3.15 17.40
N LEU A 162 17.08 -4.49 17.43
CA LEU A 162 15.89 -5.29 17.70
C LEU A 162 15.37 -5.06 19.12
N GLU A 163 16.26 -5.02 20.11
CA GLU A 163 15.91 -4.72 21.50
C GLU A 163 15.35 -3.30 21.68
N LYS A 164 15.97 -2.30 21.05
CA LYS A 164 15.47 -0.93 21.04
C LYS A 164 14.04 -0.83 20.51
N ASN A 165 13.74 -1.57 19.44
CA ASN A 165 12.37 -1.66 18.91
C ASN A 165 11.41 -2.36 19.88
N ARG A 166 11.86 -3.43 20.56
CA ARG A 166 11.08 -4.12 21.60
C ARG A 166 10.72 -3.17 22.75
N ILE A 167 11.70 -2.45 23.31
CA ILE A 167 11.50 -1.48 24.39
C ILE A 167 10.54 -0.37 23.96
N LYS A 168 10.70 0.16 22.74
CA LYS A 168 9.81 1.20 22.21
C LYS A 168 8.35 0.75 22.08
N ASN A 169 8.12 -0.53 21.80
CA ASN A 169 6.77 -1.09 21.72
C ASN A 169 6.16 -1.32 23.11
N LEU A 170 6.95 -1.76 24.08
CA LEU A 170 6.52 -1.92 25.48
C LEU A 170 6.02 -0.60 26.07
N LYS A 171 6.72 0.52 25.80
CA LYS A 171 6.34 1.87 26.26
C LYS A 171 5.03 2.41 25.65
N LYS A 172 4.44 1.75 24.64
CA LYS A 172 3.30 2.27 23.86
C LYS A 172 2.00 1.48 24.02
N LEU A 173 1.95 0.55 24.97
CA LEU A 173 0.76 -0.25 25.22
C LEU A 173 -0.39 0.66 25.67
N LYS A 174 -1.43 0.79 24.84
CA LYS A 174 -2.69 1.48 25.18
C LYS A 174 -3.83 0.48 25.13
N CYS A 175 -4.82 0.64 26.02
CA CYS A 175 -6.06 -0.12 25.95
C CYS A 175 -6.85 0.28 24.69
N HIS A 176 -7.27 -0.70 23.91
CA HIS A 176 -8.07 -0.48 22.72
C HIS A 176 -9.47 -1.04 22.92
N LYS A 177 -10.50 -0.31 22.47
CA LYS A 177 -11.87 -0.82 22.34
C LYS A 177 -11.89 -2.06 21.45
N SER A 178 -12.83 -2.98 21.73
CA SER A 178 -12.99 -4.19 20.93
C SER A 178 -13.23 -3.83 19.46
N PRO A 179 -12.44 -4.38 18.52
CA PRO A 179 -12.64 -4.07 17.10
C PRO A 179 -13.96 -4.68 16.63
N THR A 180 -14.71 -3.93 15.83
CA THR A 180 -15.87 -4.48 15.11
C THR A 180 -15.38 -5.44 14.03
N ASP A 181 -15.75 -6.72 14.16
CA ASP A 181 -15.34 -7.76 13.21
C ASP A 181 -16.14 -7.61 11.90
N ILE A 182 -15.63 -6.82 10.96
CA ILE A 182 -16.25 -6.55 9.64
C ILE A 182 -16.65 -7.85 8.92
N LEU A 183 -15.83 -8.90 9.03
CA LEU A 183 -16.10 -10.19 8.40
C LEU A 183 -17.35 -10.87 8.99
N LYS A 184 -17.65 -10.67 10.28
CA LYS A 184 -18.88 -11.17 10.92
C LYS A 184 -20.10 -10.45 10.35
N HIS A 185 -20.01 -9.13 10.16
CA HIS A 185 -21.09 -8.38 9.51
C HIS A 185 -21.30 -8.80 8.06
N LEU A 186 -20.22 -8.93 7.27
CA LEU A 186 -20.30 -9.38 5.87
C LEU A 186 -20.89 -10.79 5.78
N LYS A 187 -20.47 -11.70 6.67
CA LYS A 187 -21.01 -13.06 6.78
C LYS A 187 -22.52 -13.06 7.00
N ASN A 188 -23.08 -12.12 7.76
CA ASN A 188 -24.51 -12.07 8.01
C ASN A 188 -25.33 -11.54 6.82
N THR A 189 -24.73 -10.86 5.86
CA THR A 189 -25.45 -10.33 4.68
C THR A 189 -25.75 -11.42 3.66
N ARG A 190 -26.87 -11.35 2.93
CA ARG A 190 -27.24 -12.33 1.89
C ARG A 190 -26.18 -12.50 0.79
N PHE A 191 -25.37 -11.46 0.53
CA PHE A 191 -24.43 -11.41 -0.59
C PHE A 191 -23.16 -12.25 -0.44
N PHE A 192 -22.92 -12.84 0.74
CA PHE A 192 -21.74 -13.67 0.98
C PHE A 192 -22.13 -15.11 1.29
N GLN A 193 -21.32 -16.06 0.87
CA GLN A 193 -21.47 -17.47 1.21
C GLN A 193 -20.15 -18.04 1.72
N ILE A 194 -20.19 -19.21 2.35
CA ILE A 194 -19.02 -19.86 2.94
C ILE A 194 -18.81 -21.22 2.30
N THR A 195 -17.57 -21.52 1.95
CA THR A 195 -17.12 -22.84 1.50
C THR A 195 -15.81 -23.21 2.22
N ASN A 196 -15.45 -24.48 2.18
CA ASN A 196 -14.10 -24.95 2.53
C ASN A 196 -13.32 -25.15 1.23
N ILE A 197 -12.07 -24.71 1.19
CA ILE A 197 -11.23 -24.73 -0.01
C ILE A 197 -9.76 -24.87 0.38
N GLU A 198 -8.94 -25.48 -0.48
CA GLU A 198 -7.50 -25.50 -0.27
C GLU A 198 -6.91 -24.08 -0.31
N TRP A 199 -5.94 -23.78 0.55
CA TRP A 199 -5.34 -22.45 0.65
C TRP A 199 -4.75 -21.97 -0.68
N LEU A 200 -4.09 -22.86 -1.43
CA LEU A 200 -3.47 -22.52 -2.71
C LEU A 200 -4.52 -22.13 -3.76
N GLU A 201 -5.62 -22.89 -3.83
CA GLU A 201 -6.75 -22.57 -4.71
C GLU A 201 -7.40 -21.23 -4.31
N ALA A 202 -7.60 -21.00 -3.01
CA ALA A 202 -8.09 -19.73 -2.50
C ALA A 202 -7.17 -18.55 -2.86
N ALA A 203 -5.86 -18.76 -2.83
CA ALA A 203 -4.86 -17.76 -3.17
C ALA A 203 -4.94 -17.36 -4.65
N ILE A 204 -5.06 -18.35 -5.55
CA ILE A 204 -5.22 -18.15 -7.00
C ILE A 204 -6.52 -17.36 -7.29
N ILE A 205 -7.63 -17.73 -6.63
CA ILE A 205 -8.91 -17.02 -6.77
C ILE A 205 -8.76 -15.55 -6.35
N ILE A 206 -8.15 -15.28 -5.19
CA ILE A 206 -7.95 -13.92 -4.68
C ILE A 206 -7.03 -13.10 -5.59
N LEU A 207 -5.99 -13.71 -6.17
CA LEU A 207 -5.12 -13.06 -7.16
C LEU A 207 -5.87 -12.68 -8.43
N ASN A 208 -6.70 -13.60 -8.94
CA ASN A 208 -7.53 -13.35 -10.13
C ASN A 208 -8.56 -12.25 -9.88
N GLN A 209 -9.18 -12.24 -8.71
CA GLN A 209 -10.04 -11.13 -8.27
C GLN A 209 -9.26 -9.81 -8.21
N GLY A 210 -8.05 -9.82 -7.63
CA GLY A 210 -7.16 -8.67 -7.53
C GLY A 210 -6.79 -8.07 -8.89
N HIS A 211 -6.34 -8.91 -9.83
CA HIS A 211 -5.98 -8.50 -11.18
C HIS A 211 -7.18 -7.92 -11.93
N LYS A 212 -8.34 -8.58 -11.85
CA LYS A 212 -9.60 -8.07 -12.43
C LYS A 212 -9.98 -6.72 -11.85
N MET A 213 -9.99 -6.55 -10.52
CA MET A 213 -10.34 -5.27 -9.88
C MET A 213 -9.40 -4.13 -10.30
N LEU A 214 -8.08 -4.37 -10.35
CA LEU A 214 -7.11 -3.36 -10.78
C LEU A 214 -7.29 -3.00 -12.27
N SER A 215 -7.53 -4.00 -13.12
CA SER A 215 -7.78 -3.80 -14.55
C SER A 215 -9.07 -3.03 -14.80
N GLU A 216 -10.13 -3.32 -14.04
CA GLU A 216 -11.41 -2.58 -14.06
C GLU A 216 -11.21 -1.09 -13.74
N ILE A 217 -10.36 -0.78 -12.75
CA ILE A 217 -10.05 0.62 -12.39
C ILE A 217 -9.36 1.35 -13.54
N LEU A 218 -8.42 0.70 -14.23
CA LEU A 218 -7.74 1.29 -15.40
C LEU A 218 -8.75 1.56 -16.52
N ARG A 219 -9.65 0.61 -16.78
CA ARG A 219 -10.67 0.76 -17.83
C ARG A 219 -11.68 1.86 -17.52
N ARG A 220 -12.15 1.94 -16.27
CA ARG A 220 -13.07 3.01 -15.82
C ARG A 220 -12.43 4.39 -15.90
N LYS A 221 -11.12 4.48 -15.66
CA LYS A 221 -10.33 5.70 -15.90
C LYS A 221 -10.04 5.98 -17.38
N LYS A 222 -10.53 5.13 -18.30
CA LYS A 222 -10.30 5.20 -19.74
C LYS A 222 -8.80 5.24 -20.07
N LEU A 223 -8.03 4.33 -19.46
CA LEU A 223 -6.59 4.14 -19.65
C LEU A 223 -6.30 2.90 -20.51
N TYR A 224 -6.88 2.84 -21.72
CA TYR A 224 -6.77 1.67 -22.62
C TYR A 224 -5.35 1.39 -23.11
N PHE A 225 -4.47 2.39 -23.05
CA PHE A 225 -3.07 2.30 -23.45
C PHE A 225 -2.14 1.79 -22.34
N MET A 226 -2.69 1.46 -21.15
CA MET A 226 -1.95 0.83 -20.06
C MET A 226 -2.47 -0.59 -19.86
N CYS A 227 -1.56 -1.56 -19.81
CA CYS A 227 -1.88 -2.95 -19.51
C CYS A 227 -1.29 -3.35 -18.15
N LEU A 228 -2.05 -4.12 -17.38
CA LEU A 228 -1.58 -4.79 -16.17
C LEU A 228 -1.26 -6.23 -16.53
N ASP A 229 0.02 -6.60 -16.45
CA ASP A 229 0.44 -7.99 -16.69
C ASP A 229 0.04 -8.93 -15.53
N LYS A 230 0.24 -10.24 -15.69
CA LYS A 230 -0.14 -11.25 -14.67
C LYS A 230 0.77 -11.20 -13.43
N ASN A 231 1.98 -10.67 -13.58
CA ASN A 231 2.92 -10.38 -12.50
C ASN A 231 2.66 -9.03 -11.81
N PHE A 232 1.53 -8.39 -12.10
CA PHE A 232 1.10 -7.10 -11.57
C PHE A 232 2.03 -5.93 -11.92
N ASN A 233 2.85 -5.98 -12.97
CA ASN A 233 3.50 -4.81 -13.55
C ASN A 233 2.56 -4.03 -14.46
N LEU A 234 2.63 -2.70 -14.34
CA LEU A 234 1.85 -1.78 -15.14
C LEU A 234 2.73 -1.26 -16.29
N LYS A 235 2.43 -1.67 -17.52
CA LYS A 235 3.22 -1.33 -18.71
C LYS A 235 2.37 -0.54 -19.72
N PRO A 236 2.95 0.43 -20.43
CA PRO A 236 2.27 1.04 -21.57
C PRO A 236 2.28 0.06 -22.75
N VAL A 237 1.18 -0.03 -23.49
CA VAL A 237 1.08 -0.87 -24.71
C VAL A 237 1.90 -0.27 -25.85
N ARG A 238 2.00 1.07 -25.87
CA ARG A 238 2.75 1.84 -26.86
C ARG A 238 3.36 3.08 -26.21
N PRO A 239 4.32 3.76 -26.86
CA PRO A 239 4.81 5.06 -26.40
C PRO A 239 3.65 6.06 -26.19
N LEU A 240 3.70 6.77 -25.07
CA LEU A 240 2.60 7.63 -24.61
C LEU A 240 2.84 9.10 -24.95
N LYS A 241 1.80 9.76 -25.49
CA LYS A 241 1.79 11.21 -25.67
C LYS A 241 1.79 11.93 -24.31
N THR A 242 2.16 13.22 -24.29
CA THR A 242 2.21 14.02 -23.05
C THR A 242 0.87 14.06 -22.31
N LYS A 243 -0.25 14.21 -23.02
CA LYS A 243 -1.62 14.17 -22.45
C LYS A 243 -1.94 12.80 -21.86
N GLU A 244 -1.53 11.72 -22.52
CA GLU A 244 -1.73 10.34 -22.06
C GLU A 244 -0.89 10.06 -20.80
N ARG A 245 0.38 10.48 -20.78
CA ARG A 245 1.25 10.41 -19.60
C ARG A 245 0.67 11.14 -18.40
N LYS A 246 0.11 12.34 -18.61
CA LYS A 246 -0.57 13.09 -17.53
C LYS A 246 -1.80 12.33 -17.02
N LYS A 247 -2.59 11.74 -17.92
CA LYS A 247 -3.81 10.99 -17.59
C LYS A 247 -3.53 9.65 -16.88
N SER A 248 -2.46 8.94 -17.26
CA SER A 248 -2.12 7.63 -16.72
C SER A 248 -1.41 7.63 -15.37
N ARG A 249 -1.12 8.81 -14.81
CA ARG A 249 -0.62 8.94 -13.43
C ARG A 249 -1.68 8.45 -12.44
N VAL A 250 -1.61 7.16 -12.13
CA VAL A 250 -2.42 6.54 -11.08
C VAL A 250 -1.82 6.83 -9.70
N GLY A 251 -2.69 6.91 -8.70
CA GLY A 251 -2.29 7.34 -7.36
C GLY A 251 -1.57 6.23 -6.57
N THR A 252 -1.04 6.63 -5.41
CA THR A 252 -0.36 5.73 -4.46
C THR A 252 -1.24 4.58 -3.98
N SER A 253 -2.55 4.78 -3.84
CA SER A 253 -3.49 3.73 -3.42
C SER A 253 -3.55 2.56 -4.40
N PHE A 254 -3.59 2.86 -5.69
CA PHE A 254 -3.57 1.84 -6.75
C PHE A 254 -2.24 1.08 -6.74
N HIS A 255 -1.12 1.80 -6.77
CA HIS A 255 0.19 1.19 -6.82
C HIS A 255 0.54 0.38 -5.56
N LEU A 256 0.23 0.89 -4.37
CA LEU A 256 0.49 0.17 -3.12
C LEU A 256 -0.31 -1.13 -3.06
N THR A 257 -1.57 -1.13 -3.50
CA THR A 257 -2.40 -2.34 -3.56
C THR A 257 -1.88 -3.33 -4.61
N ARG A 258 -1.47 -2.84 -5.78
CA ARG A 258 -0.83 -3.63 -6.84
C ARG A 258 0.45 -4.32 -6.36
N GLU A 259 1.32 -3.61 -5.64
CA GLU A 259 2.56 -4.19 -5.09
C GLU A 259 2.28 -5.24 -4.01
N LEU A 260 1.21 -5.09 -3.23
CA LEU A 260 0.79 -6.12 -2.28
C LEU A 260 0.28 -7.37 -2.99
N TYR A 261 -0.49 -7.23 -4.08
CA TYR A 261 -0.87 -8.38 -4.90
C TYR A 261 0.34 -9.03 -5.59
N LYS A 262 1.30 -8.23 -6.06
CA LYS A 262 2.58 -8.73 -6.60
C LYS A 262 3.33 -9.59 -5.58
N LEU A 263 3.36 -9.18 -4.31
CA LEU A 263 3.93 -9.99 -3.24
C LEU A 263 3.21 -11.33 -3.09
N ILE A 264 1.87 -11.32 -3.03
CA ILE A 264 1.08 -12.55 -2.93
C ILE A 264 1.30 -13.46 -4.14
N LYS A 265 1.37 -12.89 -5.36
CA LYS A 265 1.63 -13.64 -6.59
C LYS A 265 2.93 -14.43 -6.47
N TYR A 266 4.00 -13.78 -6.05
CA TYR A 266 5.28 -14.46 -5.85
C TYR A 266 5.29 -15.49 -4.74
N ILE A 267 4.46 -15.35 -3.71
CA ILE A 267 4.28 -16.42 -2.71
C ILE A 267 3.63 -17.63 -3.39
N VAL A 268 2.51 -17.41 -4.10
CA VAL A 268 1.75 -18.47 -4.78
C VAL A 268 2.59 -19.17 -5.85
N ASP A 269 3.40 -18.44 -6.60
CA ASP A 269 4.29 -18.99 -7.62
C ASP A 269 5.29 -19.99 -7.05
N ILE A 270 5.85 -19.71 -5.87
CA ILE A 270 6.75 -20.65 -5.18
C ILE A 270 6.00 -21.92 -4.78
N PHE A 271 4.77 -21.79 -4.27
CA PHE A 271 3.93 -22.95 -3.91
C PHE A 271 3.54 -23.79 -5.12
N LEU A 272 3.38 -23.18 -6.30
CA LEU A 272 3.09 -23.91 -7.55
C LEU A 272 4.32 -24.62 -8.12
N SER A 273 5.48 -23.95 -8.09
CA SER A 273 6.70 -24.44 -8.74
C SER A 273 7.43 -25.51 -7.93
N VAL A 274 7.28 -25.51 -6.59
CA VAL A 274 8.07 -26.39 -5.71
C VAL A 274 7.25 -27.51 -5.10
N SER A 275 7.61 -28.75 -5.42
CA SER A 275 7.04 -29.93 -4.75
C SER A 275 7.72 -30.27 -3.41
N ASN A 276 9.01 -29.96 -3.25
CA ASN A 276 9.77 -30.28 -2.04
C ASN A 276 9.59 -29.21 -0.93
N LYS A 277 9.05 -29.62 0.22
CA LYS A 277 8.81 -28.76 1.40
C LYS A 277 10.05 -27.98 1.87
N TYR A 278 11.25 -28.57 1.76
CA TYR A 278 12.49 -27.93 2.19
C TYR A 278 12.89 -26.79 1.24
N GLU A 279 12.82 -27.01 -0.06
CA GLU A 279 13.07 -25.96 -1.07
C GLU A 279 12.02 -24.86 -1.00
N LEU A 280 10.76 -25.21 -0.76
CA LEU A 280 9.66 -24.26 -0.56
C LEU A 280 9.98 -23.31 0.60
N CYS A 281 10.43 -23.86 1.74
CA CYS A 281 10.82 -23.07 2.90
C CYS A 281 11.99 -22.13 2.61
N LEU A 282 13.04 -22.62 1.94
CA LEU A 282 14.21 -21.82 1.57
C LEU A 282 13.84 -20.68 0.60
N ASN A 283 12.96 -20.95 -0.37
CA ASN A 283 12.49 -19.96 -1.33
C ASN A 283 11.59 -18.91 -0.67
N LEU A 284 10.67 -19.31 0.23
CA LEU A 284 9.87 -18.38 1.01
C LEU A 284 10.75 -17.49 1.90
N HIS A 285 11.75 -18.07 2.57
CA HIS A 285 12.72 -17.30 3.34
C HIS A 285 13.44 -16.25 2.47
N ASN A 286 13.93 -16.65 1.30
CA ASN A 286 14.58 -15.76 0.35
C ASN A 286 13.64 -14.66 -0.20
N LEU A 287 12.36 -14.97 -0.41
CA LEU A 287 11.36 -13.97 -0.82
C LEU A 287 11.17 -12.93 0.29
N PHE A 288 10.89 -13.37 1.53
CA PHE A 288 10.54 -12.48 2.64
C PHE A 288 11.68 -11.54 3.04
N THR A 289 12.93 -11.97 2.93
CA THR A 289 14.12 -11.13 3.16
C THR A 289 14.29 -10.04 2.09
N LYS A 290 13.92 -10.34 0.84
CA LYS A 290 14.15 -9.49 -0.34
C LYS A 290 12.89 -8.80 -0.89
N ILE A 291 11.82 -8.69 -0.10
CA ILE A 291 10.55 -8.04 -0.54
C ILE A 291 10.78 -6.64 -1.11
N GLY A 292 11.68 -5.87 -0.51
CA GLY A 292 12.03 -4.52 -0.96
C GLY A 292 12.47 -4.49 -2.42
N THR A 293 13.43 -5.35 -2.81
CA THR A 293 13.99 -5.41 -4.15
C THR A 293 13.06 -6.08 -5.16
N ILE A 294 12.29 -7.09 -4.70
CA ILE A 294 11.43 -7.90 -5.54
C ILE A 294 10.14 -7.16 -5.96
N THR A 295 9.51 -6.45 -5.02
CA THR A 295 8.25 -5.72 -5.30
C THR A 295 8.54 -4.27 -5.71
N GLY A 296 9.28 -3.52 -4.90
CA GLY A 296 9.40 -2.07 -5.00
C GLY A 296 8.30 -1.31 -4.24
N ILE A 297 7.64 -1.95 -3.27
CA ILE A 297 6.58 -1.37 -2.43
C ILE A 297 7.00 -0.07 -1.73
N TYR A 298 8.29 0.07 -1.40
CA TYR A 298 8.84 1.24 -0.70
C TYR A 298 8.69 2.54 -1.51
N ARG A 299 8.59 2.48 -2.85
CA ARG A 299 8.40 3.65 -3.72
C ARG A 299 7.06 4.34 -3.45
N TYR A 300 6.03 3.56 -3.13
CA TYR A 300 4.67 4.09 -2.90
C TYR A 300 4.38 4.34 -1.42
N LYS A 301 5.18 3.75 -0.52
CA LYS A 301 5.15 4.06 0.91
C LYS A 301 6.51 3.83 1.55
N TYR A 302 7.28 4.90 1.68
CA TYR A 302 8.66 4.83 2.19
C TYR A 302 8.76 4.32 3.64
N LYS A 303 7.72 4.50 4.46
CA LYS A 303 7.68 3.96 5.84
C LYS A 303 7.86 2.44 5.90
N VAL A 304 7.58 1.69 4.81
CA VAL A 304 7.88 0.25 4.69
C VAL A 304 9.37 -0.04 4.92
N MET A 305 10.26 0.90 4.59
CA MET A 305 11.72 0.74 4.79
C MET A 305 12.08 0.40 6.24
N THR A 306 11.31 0.89 7.22
CA THR A 306 11.52 0.50 8.63
C THR A 306 11.36 -1.01 8.83
N GLN A 307 10.37 -1.62 8.19
CA GLN A 307 10.14 -3.07 8.28
C GLN A 307 11.17 -3.84 7.48
N ILE A 308 11.52 -3.37 6.28
CA ILE A 308 12.57 -4.00 5.44
C ILE A 308 13.91 -4.03 6.18
N LYS A 309 14.30 -2.92 6.84
CA LYS A 309 15.54 -2.86 7.64
C LYS A 309 15.51 -3.87 8.77
N ILE A 310 14.43 -3.91 9.55
CA ILE A 310 14.24 -4.89 10.64
C ILE A 310 14.31 -6.33 10.11
N CYS A 311 13.71 -6.62 8.95
CA CYS A 311 13.76 -7.96 8.35
C CYS A 311 15.18 -8.36 7.93
N LYS A 312 15.97 -7.41 7.42
CA LYS A 312 17.40 -7.65 7.12
C LYS A 312 18.23 -7.85 8.39
N ASP A 313 17.91 -7.13 9.46
CA ASP A 313 18.59 -7.33 10.75
C ASP A 313 18.26 -8.72 11.32
N ILE A 314 17.00 -9.17 11.22
CA ILE A 314 16.57 -10.54 11.57
C ILE A 314 17.28 -11.58 10.69
N GLU A 315 17.35 -11.37 9.37
CA GLU A 315 18.04 -12.27 8.44
C GLU A 315 19.51 -12.50 8.84
N ARG A 316 20.23 -11.44 9.23
CA ARG A 316 21.62 -11.56 9.68
C ARG A 316 21.74 -12.41 10.95
N VAL A 317 20.81 -12.25 11.90
CA VAL A 317 20.76 -13.06 13.12
C VAL A 317 20.45 -14.52 12.79
N LEU A 318 19.46 -14.77 11.93
CA LEU A 318 19.09 -16.13 11.51
C LEU A 318 20.25 -16.83 10.79
N LYS A 319 20.96 -16.12 9.91
CA LYS A 319 22.17 -16.65 9.25
C LYS A 319 23.27 -17.04 10.23
N TYR A 320 23.47 -16.27 11.31
CA TYR A 320 24.46 -16.58 12.34
C TYR A 320 24.15 -17.91 13.05
N TYR A 321 22.87 -18.18 13.33
CA TYR A 321 22.42 -19.45 13.95
C TYR A 321 22.18 -20.59 12.94
N ASP A 322 22.45 -20.34 11.65
CA ASP A 322 22.11 -21.24 10.55
C ASP A 322 20.62 -21.65 10.59
N ASP A 323 19.74 -20.71 10.95
CA ASP A 323 18.29 -20.89 11.04
C ASP A 323 17.62 -20.37 9.76
N TYR A 324 16.73 -21.17 9.17
CA TYR A 324 16.04 -20.87 7.91
C TYR A 324 14.57 -20.51 8.11
N SER A 325 14.14 -20.33 9.35
CA SER A 325 12.77 -19.98 9.70
C SER A 325 12.36 -18.65 9.05
N TRP A 326 11.29 -18.68 8.26
CA TRP A 326 10.71 -17.45 7.71
C TRP A 326 9.63 -16.84 8.62
N SER A 327 9.27 -17.51 9.71
CA SER A 327 8.17 -17.12 10.61
C SER A 327 8.34 -15.71 11.20
N GLU A 328 9.52 -15.37 11.73
CA GLU A 328 9.76 -14.05 12.34
C GLU A 328 9.69 -12.91 11.33
N ILE A 329 10.22 -13.14 10.12
CA ILE A 329 10.19 -12.16 9.03
C ILE A 329 8.75 -11.99 8.52
N TRP A 330 8.07 -13.12 8.26
CA TRP A 330 6.67 -13.16 7.84
C TRP A 330 5.74 -12.41 8.81
N ARG A 331 5.90 -12.62 10.12
CA ARG A 331 5.12 -11.92 11.16
C ARG A 331 5.21 -10.40 11.01
N ARG A 332 6.39 -9.84 10.68
CA ARG A 332 6.55 -8.39 10.47
C ARG A 332 5.67 -7.88 9.33
N TYR A 333 5.61 -8.62 8.21
CA TYR A 333 4.77 -8.26 7.08
C TYR A 333 3.27 -8.49 7.36
N VAL A 334 2.89 -9.49 8.15
CA VAL A 334 1.52 -9.66 8.64
C VAL A 334 1.08 -8.47 9.52
N PHE A 335 1.94 -8.00 10.43
CA PHE A 335 1.64 -6.82 11.24
C PHE A 335 1.60 -5.53 10.41
N MET A 336 2.48 -5.40 9.41
CA MET A 336 2.45 -4.29 8.46
C MET A 336 1.11 -4.26 7.71
N THR A 337 0.68 -5.38 7.13
CA THR A 337 -0.58 -5.48 6.38
C THR A 337 -1.80 -5.24 7.27
N ARG A 338 -1.77 -5.67 8.54
CA ARG A 338 -2.81 -5.33 9.54
C ARG A 338 -3.00 -3.82 9.67
N GLY A 339 -1.91 -3.06 9.79
CA GLY A 339 -1.96 -1.59 9.87
C GLY A 339 -2.32 -0.94 8.53
N TYR A 340 -1.98 -1.56 7.41
CA TYR A 340 -2.28 -1.02 6.08
C TYR A 340 -3.74 -1.22 5.70
N ASN A 341 -4.41 -2.20 6.29
CA ASN A 341 -5.82 -2.46 6.04
C ASN A 341 -6.70 -1.24 6.29
N SER A 342 -6.56 -0.56 7.44
CA SER A 342 -7.33 0.65 7.74
C SER A 342 -6.99 1.82 6.82
N LEU A 343 -5.69 2.02 6.55
CA LEU A 343 -5.18 3.09 5.70
C LEU A 343 -5.65 2.94 4.25
N LEU A 344 -5.41 1.77 3.66
CA LEU A 344 -5.75 1.47 2.28
C LEU A 344 -7.25 1.41 2.09
N LYS A 345 -8.03 0.89 3.05
CA LYS A 345 -9.49 0.94 2.99
C LYS A 345 -9.99 2.38 2.78
N LYS A 346 -9.47 3.35 3.54
CA LYS A 346 -9.81 4.78 3.35
C LYS A 346 -9.37 5.30 1.98
N TYR A 347 -8.12 5.06 1.60
CA TYR A 347 -7.58 5.60 0.34
C TYR A 347 -8.25 4.99 -0.90
N ILE A 348 -8.61 3.72 -0.82
CA ILE A 348 -9.34 3.03 -1.87
C ILE A 348 -10.79 3.50 -1.91
N SER A 349 -11.48 3.66 -0.76
CA SER A 349 -12.85 4.20 -0.74
C SER A 349 -12.92 5.55 -1.44
N ASN A 350 -12.03 6.47 -1.09
CA ASN A 350 -11.96 7.79 -1.72
C ASN A 350 -11.61 7.70 -3.22
N LEU A 351 -10.82 6.71 -3.64
CA LEU A 351 -10.52 6.48 -5.05
C LEU A 351 -11.76 5.95 -5.78
N THR A 352 -12.47 4.99 -5.21
CA THR A 352 -13.65 4.36 -5.81
C THR A 352 -14.81 5.32 -5.89
N GLU A 353 -15.10 6.07 -4.82
CA GLU A 353 -16.12 7.12 -4.79
C GLU A 353 -15.83 8.17 -5.86
N ARG A 354 -14.56 8.60 -6.00
CA ARG A 354 -14.17 9.57 -7.04
C ARG A 354 -14.33 9.05 -8.47
N ILE A 355 -14.18 7.74 -8.68
CA ILE A 355 -14.38 7.11 -9.99
C ILE A 355 -15.87 7.03 -10.32
N ILE A 356 -16.72 6.81 -9.32
CA ILE A 356 -18.17 6.62 -9.48
C ILE A 356 -18.88 7.98 -9.55
N ASN A 357 -18.69 8.83 -8.55
CA ASN A 357 -19.43 10.09 -8.38
C ASN A 357 -18.72 11.29 -9.02
N GLY A 358 -17.45 11.15 -9.41
CA GLY A 358 -16.62 12.28 -9.87
C GLY A 358 -15.89 13.00 -8.73
N ARG A 359 -15.31 14.16 -9.03
CA ARG A 359 -14.58 14.95 -8.03
C ARG A 359 -15.48 16.06 -7.49
N GLU A 360 -15.64 16.07 -6.18
CA GLU A 360 -16.15 17.24 -5.46
C GLU A 360 -15.02 18.26 -5.30
N TYR A 361 -15.34 19.52 -5.54
CA TYR A 361 -14.40 20.63 -5.42
C TYR A 361 -14.78 21.42 -4.17
N HIS A 362 -14.00 21.24 -3.10
CA HIS A 362 -14.13 22.03 -1.87
C HIS A 362 -13.14 23.20 -1.88
N GLU A 363 -13.45 24.20 -1.06
CA GLU A 363 -12.55 25.32 -0.79
C GLU A 363 -11.20 24.82 -0.24
N LYS A 364 -10.12 25.40 -0.77
CA LYS A 364 -8.76 24.99 -0.45
C LYS A 364 -8.25 25.80 0.73
N LYS A 365 -7.69 25.12 1.73
CA LYS A 365 -6.94 25.79 2.81
C LYS A 365 -5.75 26.56 2.25
N VAL A 366 -5.50 27.74 2.80
CA VAL A 366 -4.34 28.57 2.44
C VAL A 366 -3.08 27.88 2.96
N THR A 367 -2.26 27.39 2.03
CA THR A 367 -0.92 26.84 2.32
C THR A 367 0.14 27.91 2.14
N LYS A 368 1.38 27.65 2.59
CA LYS A 368 2.52 28.58 2.49
C LYS A 368 2.65 29.32 1.14
N GLN A 369 2.46 28.62 0.02
CA GLN A 369 2.54 29.19 -1.33
C GLN A 369 1.51 30.31 -1.61
N ARG A 370 0.39 30.34 -0.91
CA ARG A 370 -0.74 31.25 -1.18
C ARG A 370 -0.98 32.26 -0.07
N ILE A 371 -0.10 32.34 0.93
CA ILE A 371 -0.28 33.25 2.06
C ILE A 371 -0.37 34.69 1.55
N GLU A 372 0.60 35.13 0.75
CA GLU A 372 0.65 36.50 0.20
C GLU A 372 -0.54 36.78 -0.72
N SER A 373 -0.82 35.90 -1.69
CA SER A 373 -1.96 36.09 -2.60
C SER A 373 -3.29 36.11 -1.85
N SER A 374 -3.44 35.31 -0.80
CA SER A 374 -4.64 35.30 0.03
C SER A 374 -4.75 36.56 0.88
N TYR A 375 -3.62 37.10 1.36
CA TYR A 375 -3.54 38.35 2.10
C TYR A 375 -3.94 39.53 1.20
N ASP A 376 -3.40 39.60 -0.02
CA ASP A 376 -3.75 40.60 -1.02
C ASP A 376 -5.25 40.55 -1.38
N ILE A 377 -5.80 39.34 -1.57
CA ILE A 377 -7.24 39.16 -1.83
C ILE A 377 -8.06 39.64 -0.62
N ASN A 378 -7.64 39.31 0.60
CA ASN A 378 -8.37 39.68 1.80
C ASN A 378 -8.39 41.20 2.02
N ILE A 379 -7.25 41.88 1.82
CA ILE A 379 -7.18 43.35 1.89
C ILE A 379 -8.11 43.99 0.86
N LYS A 380 -8.06 43.52 -0.39
CA LYS A 380 -8.91 44.06 -1.45
C LYS A 380 -10.39 43.82 -1.18
N ASN A 381 -10.74 42.65 -0.63
CA ASN A 381 -12.11 42.36 -0.24
C ASN A 381 -12.58 43.26 0.92
N ASN A 382 -11.74 43.51 1.92
CA ASN A 382 -12.06 44.43 3.01
C ASN A 382 -12.33 45.84 2.49
N MET A 383 -11.47 46.36 1.61
CA MET A 383 -11.69 47.66 0.96
C MET A 383 -12.97 47.68 0.13
N ILE A 384 -13.27 46.61 -0.61
CA ILE A 384 -14.51 46.52 -1.40
C ILE A 384 -15.72 46.58 -0.46
N ASN A 385 -15.70 45.85 0.66
CA ASN A 385 -16.80 45.83 1.62
C ASN A 385 -17.01 47.20 2.28
N GLU A 386 -15.95 47.94 2.59
CA GLU A 386 -16.02 49.30 3.14
C GLU A 386 -16.60 50.32 2.15
N MET A 387 -16.43 50.06 0.85
CA MET A 387 -16.91 50.91 -0.25
C MET A 387 -18.26 50.48 -0.84
N GLU A 388 -18.76 49.30 -0.47
CA GLU A 388 -20.00 48.74 -1.00
C GLU A 388 -21.21 49.57 -0.51
N GLY A 389 -22.05 50.02 -1.44
CA GLY A 389 -23.20 50.89 -1.16
C GLY A 389 -22.92 52.40 -1.24
N LYS A 390 -21.66 52.83 -1.08
CA LYS A 390 -21.26 54.25 -1.23
C LYS A 390 -20.83 54.61 -2.66
N TYR A 391 -20.26 53.64 -3.39
CA TYR A 391 -19.60 53.90 -4.67
C TYR A 391 -20.06 52.97 -5.78
N THR A 392 -19.92 53.43 -7.03
CA THR A 392 -20.16 52.59 -8.21
C THR A 392 -19.02 51.58 -8.42
N LYS A 393 -19.31 50.47 -9.09
CA LYS A 393 -18.32 49.42 -9.39
C LYS A 393 -17.09 49.93 -10.15
N ASN A 394 -17.23 50.98 -10.97
CA ASN A 394 -16.12 51.56 -11.72
C ASN A 394 -15.21 52.41 -10.83
N GLN A 395 -15.78 53.19 -9.90
CA GLN A 395 -15.03 53.93 -8.89
C GLN A 395 -14.23 52.99 -7.98
N ILE A 396 -14.85 51.90 -7.49
CA ILE A 396 -14.16 50.88 -6.68
C ILE A 396 -12.96 50.28 -7.43
N LYS A 397 -13.11 49.97 -8.73
CA LYS A 397 -11.99 49.48 -9.55
C LYS A 397 -10.86 50.52 -9.68
N MET A 398 -11.20 51.80 -9.80
CA MET A 398 -10.22 52.89 -9.88
C MET A 398 -9.45 53.03 -8.56
N ILE A 399 -10.14 53.03 -7.43
CA ILE A 399 -9.55 53.08 -6.08
C ILE A 399 -8.60 51.91 -5.86
N LEU A 400 -8.99 50.69 -6.23
CA LEU A 400 -8.12 49.51 -6.14
C LEU A 400 -6.87 49.62 -7.02
N ARG A 401 -6.93 50.32 -8.17
CA ARG A 401 -5.74 50.62 -9.00
C ARG A 401 -4.83 51.62 -8.30
N HIS A 402 -5.38 52.71 -7.76
CA HIS A 402 -4.62 53.69 -6.99
C HIS A 402 -3.96 53.06 -5.76
N PHE A 403 -4.66 52.15 -5.05
CA PHE A 403 -4.06 51.39 -3.95
C PHE A 403 -2.85 50.56 -4.41
N ASN A 404 -2.95 49.85 -5.55
CA ASN A 404 -1.81 49.07 -6.05
C ASN A 404 -0.63 49.97 -6.45
N GLU A 405 -0.89 51.13 -7.04
CA GLU A 405 0.17 52.09 -7.39
C GLU A 405 0.79 52.74 -6.15
N ALA A 406 -0.02 53.19 -5.19
CA ALA A 406 0.45 53.72 -3.92
C ALA A 406 1.35 52.71 -3.18
N TRP A 407 0.98 51.43 -3.17
CA TRP A 407 1.82 50.36 -2.62
C TRP A 407 3.15 50.17 -3.36
N ARG A 408 3.17 50.32 -4.70
CA ARG A 408 4.41 50.26 -5.49
C ARG A 408 5.33 51.44 -5.21
N TYR A 409 4.77 52.65 -5.13
CA TYR A 409 5.50 53.87 -4.79
C TYR A 409 6.10 53.78 -3.39
N TRP A 410 5.32 53.29 -2.42
CA TRP A 410 5.82 53.03 -1.06
C TRP A 410 6.99 52.04 -1.06
N LYS A 411 6.90 50.93 -1.80
CA LYS A 411 8.00 49.96 -1.93
C LYS A 411 9.25 50.54 -2.60
N ALA A 412 9.09 51.53 -3.46
CA ALA A 412 10.17 52.20 -4.18
C ALA A 412 10.71 53.45 -3.45
N ASP A 413 10.20 53.75 -2.25
CA ASP A 413 10.54 54.95 -1.47
C ASP A 413 10.29 56.27 -2.22
N HIS A 414 9.16 56.33 -2.95
CA HIS A 414 8.70 57.51 -3.65
C HIS A 414 7.36 58.02 -3.11
N ILE A 415 7.18 59.34 -3.10
CA ILE A 415 5.93 59.98 -2.68
C ILE A 415 4.88 59.76 -3.77
N TYR A 416 3.79 59.06 -3.43
CA TYR A 416 2.63 58.93 -4.31
C TYR A 416 1.71 60.15 -4.17
N LYS A 417 1.57 60.94 -5.24
CA LYS A 417 0.65 62.08 -5.30
C LYS A 417 -0.67 61.63 -5.95
N PHE A 418 -1.75 61.66 -5.19
CA PHE A 418 -3.10 61.42 -5.69
C PHE A 418 -3.55 62.63 -6.52
N MET A 419 -3.78 62.47 -7.83
CA MET A 419 -4.36 63.54 -8.65
C MET A 419 -5.88 63.46 -8.63
N ASN A 420 -6.57 64.53 -8.22
CA ASN A 420 -8.02 64.75 -8.36
C ASN A 420 -8.91 63.62 -7.80
N ILE A 421 -8.63 63.17 -6.58
CA ILE A 421 -9.41 62.14 -5.88
C ILE A 421 -9.95 62.76 -4.58
N GLU A 422 -11.24 62.57 -4.27
CA GLU A 422 -11.86 63.06 -3.03
C GLU A 422 -11.06 62.62 -1.78
N GLU A 423 -10.99 63.49 -0.78
CA GLU A 423 -10.12 63.34 0.40
C GLU A 423 -10.40 62.05 1.20
N GLU A 424 -11.65 61.56 1.15
CA GLU A 424 -12.11 60.32 1.78
C GLU A 424 -11.41 59.07 1.20
N TYR A 425 -11.12 59.03 -0.10
CA TYR A 425 -10.41 57.90 -0.72
C TYR A 425 -8.94 57.84 -0.32
N ASN A 426 -8.28 59.00 -0.23
CA ASN A 426 -6.88 59.09 0.15
C ASN A 426 -6.69 58.58 1.57
N ASN A 427 -7.60 58.97 2.48
CA ASN A 427 -7.60 58.49 3.86
C ASN A 427 -7.81 56.98 3.95
N LEU A 428 -8.69 56.39 3.13
CA LEU A 428 -8.88 54.93 3.12
C LEU A 428 -7.64 54.18 2.62
N ILE A 429 -7.02 54.65 1.53
CA ILE A 429 -5.82 54.04 0.95
C ILE A 429 -4.65 54.16 1.94
N ILE A 430 -4.46 55.33 2.55
CA ILE A 430 -3.41 55.59 3.54
C ILE A 430 -3.63 54.75 4.81
N SER A 431 -4.86 54.66 5.33
CA SER A 431 -5.16 53.85 6.51
C SER A 431 -4.82 52.39 6.29
N ASN A 432 -5.26 51.82 5.16
CA ASN A 432 -4.99 50.42 4.85
C ASN A 432 -3.49 50.15 4.59
N ILE A 433 -2.77 51.06 3.93
CA ILE A 433 -1.31 50.94 3.76
C ILE A 433 -0.60 51.02 5.12
N ASN A 434 -1.00 51.94 5.99
CA ASN A 434 -0.43 52.08 7.33
C ASN A 434 -0.72 50.86 8.22
N ASP A 435 -1.90 50.26 8.11
CA ASP A 435 -2.24 49.03 8.82
C ASP A 435 -1.43 47.84 8.30
N ILE A 436 -1.16 47.78 6.99
CA ILE A 436 -0.22 46.79 6.41
C ILE A 436 1.19 47.00 6.98
N ILE A 437 1.67 48.24 7.03
CA ILE A 437 3.01 48.59 7.55
C ILE A 437 3.13 48.25 9.03
N LYS A 438 2.13 48.60 9.86
CA LYS A 438 2.08 48.23 11.29
C LYS A 438 2.13 46.73 11.48
N ASN A 439 1.35 45.97 10.70
CA ASN A 439 1.37 44.51 10.76
C ASN A 439 2.72 43.91 10.35
N ILE A 440 3.40 44.48 9.34
CA ILE A 440 4.75 44.06 8.92
C ILE A 440 5.79 44.39 10.00
N LEU A 441 5.70 45.56 10.64
CA LEU A 441 6.60 45.96 11.73
C LEU A 441 6.43 45.09 12.97
N ILE A 442 5.19 44.77 13.36
CA ILE A 442 4.88 43.85 14.49
C ILE A 442 5.43 42.44 14.21
N LEU A 443 5.35 41.96 12.96
CA LEU A 443 5.93 40.68 12.56
C LEU A 443 7.47 40.69 12.57
N LYS A 444 8.11 41.82 12.24
CA LYS A 444 9.58 42.00 12.32
C LYS A 444 10.09 42.06 13.76
N VAL A 445 9.35 42.65 14.68
CA VAL A 445 9.72 42.73 16.12
C VAL A 445 9.67 41.34 16.79
N ASN A 446 8.77 40.45 16.35
CA ASN A 446 8.59 39.11 16.93
C ASN A 446 9.42 37.99 16.25
N GLY A 447 10.18 38.31 15.20
CA GLY A 447 11.03 37.35 14.49
C GLY A 447 12.24 38.05 13.89
N THR A 448 13.37 37.97 14.57
CA THR A 448 14.65 38.58 14.17
C THR A 448 15.05 38.19 12.74
N LEU A 449 15.02 39.18 11.84
CA LEU A 449 15.81 39.22 10.60
C LEU A 449 16.08 40.69 10.23
N ASN A 450 17.20 41.18 10.74
CA ASN A 450 18.05 42.22 10.12
C ASN A 450 18.22 41.93 8.61
N LYS A 451 18.31 42.86 7.65
CA LYS A 451 18.88 44.24 7.53
C LYS A 451 18.42 44.83 6.16
N PRO A 452 18.73 46.10 5.78
CA PRO A 452 19.48 47.13 6.50
C PRO A 452 18.62 47.89 7.51
#